data_AF-A0A2M6Y3N1-F1
#
_entry.id   AF-A0A2M6Y3N1-F1
#
_cell.length_a   1.000
_cell.length_b   1.000
_cell.length_c   1.000
_cell.angle_alpha   90.00
_cell.angle_beta   90.00
_cell.angle_gamma   90.00
#
_symmetry.space_group_name_H-M   'P 1'
#
loop_
_entity.id
_entity.type
_entity.pdbx_description
1 polymer ?
#
loop_
_entity_poly.entity_id
_entity_poly.type
_entity_poly.pdbx_seq_one_letter_code
_entity_poly.pdbx_strand_id
1 'polypeptide(L)'
;MEALLSRNYEGGIIRLTRPLAPGVSCVNVNDPTFSDLAGVLTGVKPVTYTPCSREKLPGFKALCEKLGLKYLPAEKFAGRNCFHMRRQKEVFFIGRDLKTLKTAALIWKNPSNIDRWSGMLGYPACCVRMHSEWLDTMGHGPDLVEMAFRN
;
A
#
# COMPACT_ATOMS: atom_id res chain seq x y z
N MET A 1 -15.64 -23.82 -6.00
CA MET A 1 -14.83 -22.58 -5.96
C MET A 1 -13.36 -22.85 -5.58
N GLU A 2 -13.00 -24.06 -5.15
CA GLU A 2 -11.62 -24.43 -4.75
C GLU A 2 -10.65 -24.67 -5.94
N ALA A 3 -11.16 -25.03 -7.13
CA ALA A 3 -10.32 -25.40 -8.27
C ALA A 3 -9.62 -24.23 -8.98
N LEU A 4 -10.02 -22.97 -8.74
CA LEU A 4 -9.40 -21.78 -9.33
C LEU A 4 -8.18 -21.28 -8.54
N LEU A 5 -8.04 -21.71 -7.28
CA LEU A 5 -7.00 -21.22 -6.39
C LEU A 5 -5.76 -22.11 -6.37
N SER A 6 -5.84 -23.41 -6.70
CA SER A 6 -4.69 -24.32 -6.53
C SER A 6 -3.61 -24.22 -7.63
N ARG A 7 -3.91 -23.68 -8.81
CA ARG A 7 -2.97 -23.64 -9.96
C ARG A 7 -2.07 -22.40 -10.03
N ASN A 8 -2.31 -21.39 -9.19
CA ASN A 8 -1.60 -20.10 -9.26
C ASN A 8 -0.61 -19.86 -8.11
N TYR A 9 -0.31 -20.87 -7.28
CA TYR A 9 0.52 -20.75 -6.09
C TYR A 9 1.65 -21.77 -6.10
N GLU A 10 2.65 -21.58 -6.97
CA GLU A 10 3.93 -22.27 -6.84
C GLU A 10 4.95 -21.31 -6.23
N GLY A 11 5.59 -21.70 -5.12
CA GLY A 11 6.70 -20.97 -4.50
C GLY A 11 6.35 -19.59 -3.89
N GLY A 12 5.08 -19.33 -3.60
CA GLY A 12 4.65 -18.03 -3.06
C GLY A 12 4.60 -16.92 -4.10
N ILE A 13 4.36 -17.26 -5.38
CA ILE A 13 4.18 -16.31 -6.47
C ILE A 13 2.77 -16.49 -7.05
N ILE A 14 1.99 -15.41 -7.08
CA ILE A 14 0.70 -15.33 -7.78
C ILE A 14 0.97 -14.94 -9.22
N ARG A 15 0.62 -15.82 -10.17
CA ARG A 15 0.55 -15.46 -11.59
C ARG A 15 -0.74 -14.68 -11.85
N LEU A 16 -0.60 -13.53 -12.49
CA LEU A 16 -1.72 -12.66 -12.81
C LEU A 16 -2.40 -13.16 -14.09
N THR A 17 -3.73 -13.26 -14.08
CA THR A 17 -4.52 -13.65 -15.25
C THR A 17 -4.42 -12.64 -16.39
N ARG A 18 -4.13 -11.37 -16.07
CA ARG A 18 -3.72 -10.33 -17.01
C ARG A 18 -2.50 -9.60 -16.44
N PRO A 19 -1.45 -9.32 -17.25
CA PRO A 19 -0.32 -8.52 -16.79
C PRO A 19 -0.77 -7.12 -16.32
N LEU A 20 -0.22 -6.64 -15.20
CA LEU A 20 -0.48 -5.27 -14.72
C LEU A 20 0.19 -4.21 -15.60
N ALA A 21 1.30 -4.59 -16.22
CA ALA A 21 2.05 -3.83 -17.22
C ALA A 21 2.92 -4.80 -18.04
N PRO A 22 3.51 -4.35 -19.17
CA PRO A 22 4.50 -5.13 -19.90
C PRO A 22 5.61 -5.65 -18.97
N GLY A 23 5.75 -6.97 -18.88
CA GLY A 23 6.74 -7.63 -18.02
C GLY A 23 6.38 -7.71 -16.52
N VAL A 24 5.13 -7.39 -16.13
CA VAL A 24 4.62 -7.58 -14.76
C VAL A 24 3.42 -8.54 -14.81
N SER A 25 3.71 -9.84 -14.84
CA SER A 25 2.72 -10.92 -14.94
C SER A 25 2.65 -11.82 -13.71
N CYS A 26 3.46 -11.55 -12.69
CA CYS A 26 3.46 -12.28 -11.44
C CYS A 26 3.83 -11.37 -10.25
N VAL A 27 3.38 -11.73 -9.06
CA VAL A 27 3.65 -11.03 -7.80
C VAL A 27 3.90 -12.01 -6.68
N ASN A 28 4.62 -11.62 -5.62
CA ASN A 28 4.85 -12.49 -4.48
C ASN A 28 3.66 -12.44 -3.50
N VAL A 29 3.16 -13.60 -3.04
CA VAL A 29 2.04 -13.72 -2.08
C VAL A 29 2.36 -13.08 -0.74
N ASN A 30 3.64 -13.06 -0.36
CA ASN A 30 4.13 -12.48 0.88
C ASN A 30 4.56 -11.03 0.70
N ASP A 31 4.20 -10.38 -0.41
CA ASP A 31 4.37 -8.95 -0.53
C ASP A 31 3.18 -8.26 0.15
N PRO A 32 3.32 -7.80 1.43
CA PRO A 32 2.23 -7.15 2.15
C PRO A 32 1.78 -5.86 1.46
N THR A 33 2.52 -5.39 0.45
CA THR A 33 2.19 -4.19 -0.31
C THR A 33 1.41 -4.48 -1.59
N PHE A 34 1.14 -5.75 -1.94
CA PHE A 34 0.44 -6.08 -3.18
C PHE A 34 -1.02 -5.62 -3.21
N SER A 35 -1.78 -5.81 -2.13
CA SER A 35 -3.17 -5.33 -2.04
C SER A 35 -3.24 -3.80 -2.17
N ASP A 36 -2.32 -3.11 -1.51
CA ASP A 36 -2.28 -1.65 -1.57
C ASP A 36 -1.78 -1.13 -2.93
N LEU A 37 -0.81 -1.81 -3.55
CA LEU A 37 -0.36 -1.52 -4.90
C LEU A 37 -1.48 -1.75 -5.92
N ALA A 38 -2.26 -2.83 -5.78
CA ALA A 38 -3.44 -3.07 -6.58
C ALA A 38 -4.49 -1.96 -6.38
N GLY A 39 -4.67 -1.47 -5.15
CA GLY A 39 -5.50 -0.29 -4.86
C GLY A 39 -5.05 0.95 -5.63
N VAL A 40 -3.74 1.21 -5.70
CA VAL A 40 -3.18 2.34 -6.48
C VAL A 40 -3.33 2.14 -7.99
N LEU A 41 -3.12 0.92 -8.46
CA LEU A 41 -3.24 0.57 -9.88
C LEU A 41 -4.67 0.60 -10.37
N THR A 42 -5.65 0.31 -9.52
CA THR A 42 -7.09 0.39 -9.85
C THR A 42 -7.68 1.79 -9.63
N GLY A 43 -6.93 2.69 -8.99
CA GLY A 43 -7.40 4.04 -8.65
C GLY A 43 -8.26 4.10 -7.39
N VAL A 44 -8.52 2.97 -6.74
CA VAL A 44 -9.22 2.88 -5.45
C VAL A 44 -8.44 3.60 -4.34
N LYS A 45 -7.11 3.55 -4.41
CA LYS A 45 -6.21 4.24 -3.47
C LYS A 45 -5.39 5.29 -4.21
N PRO A 46 -5.42 6.57 -3.81
CA PRO A 46 -4.55 7.59 -4.40
C PRO A 46 -3.05 7.36 -4.12
N VAL A 47 -2.70 6.80 -2.95
CA VAL A 47 -1.33 6.57 -2.49
C VAL A 47 -1.24 5.27 -1.69
N THR A 48 -0.10 4.60 -1.77
CA THR A 48 0.34 3.59 -0.81
C THR A 48 1.77 3.88 -0.33
N TYR A 49 2.25 3.15 0.67
CA TYR A 49 3.63 3.20 1.11
C TYR A 49 4.27 1.80 1.13
N THR A 50 5.58 1.74 0.94
CA THR A 50 6.36 0.52 1.11
C THR A 50 7.69 0.81 1.79
N PRO A 51 8.10 0.01 2.79
CA PRO A 51 9.46 0.06 3.32
C PRO A 51 10.42 -0.64 2.35
N CYS A 52 11.34 0.10 1.75
CA CYS A 52 12.34 -0.42 0.82
C CYS A 52 13.75 -0.38 1.45
N SER A 53 14.52 -1.45 1.28
CA SER A 53 15.95 -1.44 1.62
C SER A 53 16.76 -0.90 0.44
N ARG A 54 17.99 -0.45 0.71
CA ARG A 54 18.85 0.18 -0.30
C ARG A 54 19.19 -0.78 -1.44
N GLU A 55 19.35 -2.07 -1.13
CA GLU A 55 19.66 -3.12 -2.11
C GLU A 55 18.49 -3.38 -3.07
N LYS A 56 17.25 -3.22 -2.59
CA LYS A 56 16.04 -3.44 -3.40
C LYS A 56 15.58 -2.20 -4.17
N LEU A 57 16.16 -1.04 -3.88
CA LEU A 57 15.77 0.24 -4.47
C LEU A 57 15.84 0.27 -6.02
N PRO A 58 16.87 -0.27 -6.71
CA PRO A 58 16.88 -0.28 -8.17
C PRO A 58 15.70 -1.03 -8.79
N GLY A 59 15.38 -2.22 -8.25
CA GLY A 59 14.26 -3.03 -8.71
C GLY A 59 12.91 -2.35 -8.45
N PHE A 60 12.76 -1.70 -7.30
CA PHE A 60 11.59 -0.90 -6.96
C PHE A 60 11.37 0.26 -7.95
N LYS A 61 12.43 1.00 -8.30
CA LYS A 61 12.35 2.10 -9.27
C LYS A 61 11.90 1.61 -10.65
N ALA A 62 12.50 0.52 -11.12
CA ALA A 62 12.13 -0.10 -12.40
C ALA A 62 10.68 -0.59 -12.41
N LEU A 63 10.19 -1.12 -11.28
CA LEU A 63 8.79 -1.53 -11.14
C LEU A 63 7.84 -0.33 -11.23
N CYS A 64 8.13 0.76 -10.51
CA CYS A 64 7.32 1.98 -10.59
C CYS A 64 7.28 2.54 -12.01
N GLU A 65 8.41 2.58 -12.70
CA GLU A 65 8.50 3.05 -14.09
C GLU A 65 7.63 2.20 -15.03
N LYS A 66 7.74 0.86 -14.97
CA LYS A 66 6.92 -0.05 -15.77
C LYS A 66 5.42 0.10 -15.52
N LEU A 67 5.05 0.39 -14.29
CA LEU A 67 3.65 0.58 -13.88
C LEU A 67 3.13 2.01 -14.12
N GLY A 68 3.97 2.93 -14.63
CA GLY A 68 3.60 4.33 -14.80
C GLY A 68 3.33 5.04 -13.46
N LEU A 69 3.94 4.57 -12.38
CA LEU A 69 3.79 5.09 -11.03
C LEU A 69 4.95 6.01 -10.67
N LYS A 70 4.64 7.01 -9.86
CA LYS A 70 5.60 7.90 -9.22
C LYS A 70 5.89 7.38 -7.80
N TYR A 71 7.08 7.68 -7.31
CA TYR A 71 7.46 7.37 -5.94
C TYR A 71 8.14 8.57 -5.27
N LEU A 72 8.05 8.63 -3.93
CA LEU A 72 8.62 9.70 -3.12
C LEU A 72 9.25 9.09 -1.84
N PRO A 73 10.56 9.27 -1.58
CA PRO A 73 11.16 8.92 -0.30
C PRO A 73 10.60 9.86 0.78
N ALA A 74 9.70 9.33 1.60
CA ALA A 74 8.78 10.16 2.36
C ALA A 74 9.51 10.92 3.49
N GLU A 75 10.50 10.31 4.13
CA GLU A 75 11.29 10.92 5.21
C GLU A 75 12.30 11.94 4.69
N LYS A 76 12.96 11.62 3.57
CA LYS A 76 13.87 12.55 2.88
C LYS A 76 13.12 13.81 2.43
N PHE A 77 11.89 13.65 1.95
CA PHE A 77 11.05 14.77 1.56
C PHE A 77 10.52 15.55 2.79
N ALA A 78 10.08 14.85 3.83
CA ALA A 78 9.54 15.47 5.04
C ALA A 78 10.62 16.14 5.91
N GLY A 79 11.89 15.78 5.74
CA GLY A 79 13.02 16.24 6.54
C GLY A 79 12.99 15.70 7.98
N ARG A 80 12.32 14.57 8.21
CA ARG A 80 12.25 13.91 9.52
C ARG A 80 12.05 12.41 9.37
N ASN A 81 12.53 11.66 10.36
CA ASN A 81 12.15 10.26 10.53
C ASN A 81 10.69 10.20 10.97
N CYS A 82 9.92 9.33 10.34
CA CYS A 82 8.52 9.10 10.65
C CYS A 82 8.36 7.73 11.32
N PHE A 83 7.14 7.36 11.68
CA PHE A 83 6.90 6.05 12.28
C PHE A 83 7.22 4.92 11.30
N HIS A 84 8.12 4.01 11.68
CA HIS A 84 8.42 2.82 10.90
C HIS A 84 7.83 1.58 11.57
N MET A 85 7.03 0.80 10.82
CA MET A 85 6.66 -0.56 11.26
C MET A 85 7.87 -1.51 11.28
N ARG A 86 8.89 -1.24 10.47
CA ARG A 86 10.17 -1.97 10.46
C ARG A 86 11.32 -0.97 10.51
N ARG A 87 11.90 -0.80 11.70
CA ARG A 87 13.11 0.01 11.90
C ARG A 87 14.19 -0.50 10.93
N GLN A 88 14.95 0.40 10.27
CA GLN A 88 16.00 0.15 9.25
C GLN A 88 15.61 0.19 7.76
N LYS A 89 14.33 0.37 7.39
CA LYS A 89 13.93 0.54 5.98
C LYS A 89 13.43 1.95 5.70
N GLU A 90 13.88 2.54 4.59
CA GLU A 90 13.37 3.83 4.11
C GLU A 90 11.95 3.64 3.56
N VAL A 91 11.03 4.53 3.94
CA VAL A 91 9.64 4.46 3.48
C VAL A 91 9.47 5.27 2.21
N PHE A 92 8.91 4.62 1.18
CA PHE A 92 8.57 5.25 -0.08
C PHE A 92 7.05 5.32 -0.23
N PHE A 93 6.54 6.49 -0.60
CA PHE A 93 5.17 6.63 -1.06
C PHE A 93 5.09 6.37 -2.55
N ILE A 94 4.02 5.70 -2.99
CA ILE A 94 3.79 5.27 -4.37
C ILE A 94 2.40 5.74 -4.79
N GLY A 95 2.28 6.32 -5.99
CA GLY A 95 1.02 6.87 -6.49
C GLY A 95 1.12 7.28 -7.95
N ARG A 96 0.01 7.69 -8.55
CA ARG A 96 -0.02 8.13 -9.97
C ARG A 96 0.44 9.58 -10.16
N ASP A 97 0.26 10.41 -9.13
CA ASP A 97 0.53 11.84 -9.17
C ASP A 97 1.48 12.29 -8.03
N LEU A 98 2.37 13.22 -8.35
CA LEU A 98 3.38 13.72 -7.43
C LEU A 98 2.80 14.70 -6.42
N LYS A 99 1.77 15.47 -6.77
CA LYS A 99 1.12 16.41 -5.84
C LYS A 99 0.47 15.64 -4.70
N THR A 100 -0.27 14.58 -5.00
CA THR A 100 -0.86 13.69 -4.00
C THR A 100 0.20 13.04 -3.11
N LEU A 101 1.33 12.59 -3.69
CA LEU A 101 2.43 12.01 -2.89
C LEU A 101 3.05 13.02 -1.92
N LYS A 102 3.23 14.27 -2.36
CA LYS A 102 3.74 15.34 -1.48
C LYS A 102 2.75 15.66 -0.37
N THR A 103 1.45 15.76 -0.68
CA THR A 103 0.40 15.96 0.32
C THR A 103 0.40 14.83 1.35
N ALA A 104 0.48 13.57 0.90
CA ALA A 104 0.61 12.42 1.78
C ALA A 104 1.86 12.54 2.68
N ALA A 105 3.02 12.89 2.13
CA ALA A 105 4.26 13.03 2.91
C ALA A 105 4.16 14.13 3.98
N LEU A 106 3.49 15.24 3.69
CA LEU A 106 3.26 16.31 4.66
C LEU A 106 2.26 15.90 5.76
N ILE A 107 1.19 15.19 5.40
CA ILE A 107 0.26 14.64 6.39
C ILE A 107 1.00 13.66 7.29
N TRP A 108 1.81 12.77 6.73
CA TRP A 108 2.62 11.82 7.50
C TRP A 108 3.65 12.50 8.40
N LYS A 109 4.11 13.69 8.00
CA LYS A 109 4.95 14.58 8.83
C LYS A 109 4.20 15.21 10.01
N ASN A 110 2.88 15.09 10.14
CA ASN A 110 2.20 15.67 11.29
C ASN A 110 2.49 14.84 12.57
N PRO A 111 3.08 15.39 13.64
CA PRO A 111 3.27 14.66 14.91
C PRO A 111 1.95 14.30 15.60
N SER A 112 0.83 14.96 15.28
CA SER A 112 -0.50 14.58 15.77
C SER A 112 -1.05 13.32 15.08
N ASN A 113 -0.47 12.90 13.95
CA ASN A 113 -0.79 11.62 13.35
C ASN A 113 -0.11 10.52 14.17
N ILE A 114 -0.89 9.91 15.06
CA ILE A 114 -0.48 8.73 15.81
C ILE A 114 -0.18 7.56 14.84
N ASP A 115 0.56 6.57 15.31
CA ASP A 115 1.04 5.39 14.56
C ASP A 115 -0.05 4.60 13.80
N ARG A 116 -1.33 4.78 14.16
CA ARG A 116 -2.47 4.20 13.42
C ARG A 116 -2.83 4.93 12.13
N TRP A 117 -2.67 6.25 12.08
CA TRP A 117 -3.06 7.08 10.93
C TRP A 117 -1.98 7.09 9.84
N SER A 118 -0.72 6.84 10.23
CA SER A 118 0.38 6.61 9.29
C SER A 118 0.14 5.41 8.39
N GLY A 119 -0.49 4.34 8.89
CA GLY A 119 -0.89 3.17 8.10
C GLY A 119 -2.10 3.40 7.19
N MET A 120 -2.94 4.39 7.50
CA MET A 120 -4.17 4.72 6.76
C MET A 120 -3.97 5.85 5.72
N LEU A 121 -2.73 6.28 5.52
CA LEU A 121 -2.43 7.36 4.58
C LEU A 121 -2.78 6.99 3.14
N GLY A 122 -3.61 7.83 2.52
CA GLY A 122 -4.10 7.61 1.17
C GLY A 122 -5.31 6.69 1.06
N TYR A 123 -5.91 6.23 2.17
CA TYR A 123 -7.22 5.57 2.13
C TYR A 123 -8.36 6.60 1.98
N PRO A 124 -9.44 6.29 1.24
CA PRO A 124 -10.65 7.10 1.24
C PRO A 124 -11.23 7.24 2.66
N ALA A 125 -11.87 8.37 2.95
CA ALA A 125 -12.41 8.67 4.27
C ALA A 125 -13.39 7.59 4.78
N CYS A 126 -14.17 6.97 3.89
CA CYS A 126 -15.06 5.86 4.25
C CYS A 126 -14.28 4.63 4.73
N CYS A 127 -13.17 4.27 4.09
CA CYS A 127 -12.32 3.15 4.51
C CYS A 127 -11.64 3.42 5.84
N VAL A 128 -11.15 4.66 6.05
CA VAL A 128 -10.55 5.09 7.33
C VAL A 128 -11.57 5.02 8.45
N ARG A 129 -12.81 5.47 8.20
CA ARG A 129 -13.91 5.42 9.16
C ARG A 129 -14.25 3.97 9.52
N MET A 130 -14.51 3.11 8.53
CA MET A 130 -14.84 1.70 8.78
C MET A 130 -13.73 0.95 9.52
N HIS A 131 -12.47 1.20 9.16
CA HIS A 131 -11.34 0.60 9.86
C HIS A 131 -11.22 1.11 11.31
N SER A 132 -11.49 2.39 11.55
CA SER A 132 -11.54 2.95 12.91
C SER A 132 -12.67 2.32 13.72
N GLU A 133 -13.88 2.23 13.16
CA GLU A 133 -15.04 1.58 13.79
C GLU A 133 -14.76 0.11 14.13
N TRP A 134 -14.12 -0.63 13.21
CA TRP A 134 -13.73 -2.02 13.46
C TRP A 134 -12.68 -2.13 14.57
N LEU A 135 -11.68 -1.24 14.59
CA LEU A 135 -10.67 -1.20 15.66
C LEU A 135 -11.26 -0.84 17.03
N ASP A 136 -12.28 0.02 17.09
CA ASP A 136 -12.97 0.37 18.33
C ASP A 136 -13.68 -0.83 18.95
N THR A 137 -14.03 -1.84 18.13
CA THR A 137 -14.53 -3.15 18.60
C THR A 137 -13.41 -4.15 18.94
N MET A 138 -12.14 -3.76 18.85
CA MET A 138 -10.96 -4.64 18.96
C MET A 138 -11.01 -5.84 17.99
N GLY A 139 -11.69 -5.68 16.85
CA GLY A 139 -11.90 -6.74 15.88
C GLY A 139 -12.95 -7.78 16.26
N HIS A 140 -13.74 -7.54 17.32
CA HIS A 140 -14.86 -8.40 17.73
C HIS A 140 -16.20 -8.03 17.07
N GLY A 141 -16.27 -6.94 16.31
CA GLY A 141 -17.43 -6.54 15.52
C GLY A 141 -17.56 -7.29 14.19
N PRO A 142 -18.56 -6.93 13.35
CA PRO A 142 -18.68 -7.42 11.98
C PRO A 142 -17.37 -7.22 11.21
N ASP A 143 -17.03 -8.14 10.31
CA ASP A 143 -15.80 -8.00 9.54
C ASP A 143 -15.86 -6.79 8.58
N LEU A 144 -14.69 -6.27 8.18
CA LEU A 144 -14.57 -5.07 7.35
C LEU A 144 -15.23 -5.20 5.98
N VAL A 145 -15.30 -6.40 5.42
CA VAL A 145 -15.98 -6.70 4.16
C VAL A 145 -17.48 -6.57 4.35
N GLU A 146 -18.05 -7.15 5.40
CA GLU A 146 -19.48 -6.98 5.72
C GLU A 146 -19.85 -5.51 5.96
N MET A 147 -19.01 -4.76 6.67
CA MET A 147 -19.23 -3.33 6.91
C MET A 147 -19.22 -2.51 5.62
N ALA A 148 -18.39 -2.89 4.64
CA ALA A 148 -18.29 -2.22 3.35
C ALA A 148 -19.50 -2.46 2.44
N PHE A 149 -20.22 -3.58 2.58
CA PHE A 149 -21.44 -3.87 1.81
C PHE A 149 -22.72 -3.26 2.39
N ARG A 150 -22.67 -2.69 3.60
CA ARG A 150 -23.82 -2.06 4.28
C ARG A 150 -23.88 -0.54 4.10
N ASN A 151 -22.86 0.08 3.51
CA ASN A 151 -22.75 1.52 3.23
C ASN A 151 -22.76 1.78 1.72
#